data_AF-A0A395M3X5-F1
#
_entry.id   AF-A0A395M3X5-F1
#
_cell.length_a   1.000
_cell.length_b   1.000
_cell.length_c   1.000
_cell.angle_alpha   90.00
_cell.angle_beta   90.00
_cell.angle_gamma   90.00
#
_symmetry.space_group_name_H-M   'P 1'
#
loop_
_entity.id
_entity.type
_entity.pdbx_description
1 polymer ?
#
loop_
_entity_poly.entity_id
_entity_poly.type
_entity_poly.pdbx_seq_one_letter_code
_entity_poly.pdbx_strand_id
1 'polypeptide(L)'
;MTSLPASYKIDNATKNIGKKILVDAFSDLLPDEIVYRKKMGFVFPLADFMRRGRFRQVIEDTLSETSLREKGLLNPKVVQDLKKDFFESNDISTQNYRTHLRVWMATLLELWLRRYGIS
;
A
#
# COMPACT_ATOMS: atom_id res chain seq x y z
N MET A 1 24.95 18.04 11.73
CA MET A 1 25.27 16.97 10.75
C MET A 1 24.91 17.43 9.33
N THR A 2 25.69 18.35 8.75
CA THR A 2 25.45 18.84 7.36
C THR A 2 26.73 19.53 6.82
N SER A 3 27.85 18.81 6.72
CA SER A 3 29.10 19.35 6.14
C SER A 3 29.31 19.03 4.66
N LEU A 4 28.49 18.14 4.08
CA LEU A 4 28.69 17.67 2.71
C LEU A 4 28.09 18.64 1.68
N PRO A 5 28.86 19.14 0.69
CA PRO A 5 28.38 20.02 -0.37
C PRO A 5 27.23 19.41 -1.19
N ALA A 6 26.33 20.26 -1.70
CA ALA A 6 25.14 19.81 -2.43
C ALA A 6 25.47 19.04 -3.73
N SER A 7 26.61 19.34 -4.36
CA SER A 7 27.11 18.67 -5.57
C SER A 7 27.37 17.17 -5.38
N TYR A 8 27.61 16.71 -4.15
CA TYR A 8 27.76 15.28 -3.84
C TYR A 8 26.45 14.58 -3.52
N LYS A 9 25.35 15.32 -3.35
CA LYS A 9 24.03 14.77 -3.02
C LYS A 9 23.16 14.65 -4.26
N ILE A 10 23.22 15.66 -5.11
CA ILE A 10 22.32 15.83 -6.25
C ILE A 10 23.15 15.75 -7.53
N ASP A 11 22.69 14.93 -8.45
CA ASP A 11 23.17 14.90 -9.82
C ASP A 11 21.99 15.27 -10.73
N ASN A 12 22.18 16.29 -11.57
CA ASN A 12 21.18 16.69 -12.56
C ASN A 12 21.33 15.94 -13.89
N ALA A 13 22.45 15.22 -14.09
CA ALA A 13 22.73 14.45 -15.31
C ALA A 13 22.17 13.02 -15.25
N THR A 14 22.06 12.42 -14.05
CA THR A 14 21.47 11.08 -13.84
C THR A 14 20.04 11.19 -13.29
N LYS A 15 19.16 10.23 -13.62
CA LYS A 15 17.76 10.19 -13.13
C LYS A 15 17.62 9.95 -11.60
N ASN A 16 18.74 9.95 -10.86
CA ASN A 16 18.85 9.69 -9.42
C ASN A 16 19.22 10.97 -8.64
N ILE A 17 18.25 11.88 -8.57
CA ILE A 17 18.35 13.28 -8.09
C ILE A 17 18.56 13.39 -6.54
N GLY A 18 19.28 12.49 -5.89
CA GLY A 18 19.46 12.61 -4.42
C GLY A 18 20.28 11.56 -3.71
N LYS A 19 20.95 10.66 -4.45
CA LYS A 19 21.78 9.59 -3.86
C LYS A 19 23.17 9.50 -4.50
N LYS A 20 23.69 10.60 -5.09
CA LYS A 20 24.91 10.58 -5.90
C LYS A 20 26.12 9.97 -5.16
N ILE A 21 26.51 10.52 -4.01
CA ILE A 21 27.64 9.99 -3.22
C ILE A 21 27.45 8.53 -2.77
N LEU A 22 26.23 8.09 -2.51
CA LEU A 22 25.96 6.70 -2.12
C LEU A 22 26.12 5.77 -3.32
N VAL A 23 25.71 6.21 -4.51
CA VAL A 23 25.88 5.43 -5.74
C VAL A 23 27.37 5.39 -6.12
N ASP A 24 28.05 6.52 -6.11
CA ASP A 24 29.47 6.62 -6.48
C ASP A 24 30.38 5.77 -5.59
N ALA A 25 30.06 5.64 -4.29
CA ALA A 25 30.86 4.90 -3.32
C ALA A 25 30.66 3.37 -3.33
N PHE A 26 29.60 2.87 -3.97
CA PHE A 26 29.23 1.44 -3.95
C PHE A 26 28.90 0.88 -5.34
N SER A 27 29.13 1.64 -6.41
CA SER A 27 28.80 1.25 -7.79
C SER A 27 29.58 0.04 -8.27
N ASP A 28 30.75 -0.22 -7.70
CA ASP A 28 31.60 -1.39 -7.93
C ASP A 28 31.10 -2.66 -7.22
N LEU A 29 30.25 -2.50 -6.19
CA LEU A 29 29.72 -3.59 -5.38
C LEU A 29 28.25 -3.93 -5.69
N LEU A 30 27.55 -3.07 -6.42
CA LEU A 30 26.12 -3.22 -6.71
C LEU A 30 25.89 -3.48 -8.21
N PRO A 31 24.93 -4.35 -8.56
CA PRO A 31 24.51 -4.52 -9.95
C PRO A 31 24.01 -3.21 -10.58
N ASP A 32 24.25 -3.03 -11.89
CA ASP A 32 23.81 -1.86 -12.68
C ASP A 32 22.30 -1.59 -12.54
N GLU A 33 21.49 -2.65 -12.44
CA GLU A 33 20.04 -2.56 -12.24
C GLU A 33 19.63 -1.87 -10.93
N ILE A 34 20.49 -1.86 -9.91
CA ILE A 34 20.27 -1.15 -8.64
C ILE A 34 20.81 0.28 -8.73
N VAL A 35 22.02 0.44 -9.28
CA VAL A 35 22.73 1.73 -9.45
C VAL A 35 21.91 2.71 -10.30
N TYR A 36 21.36 2.23 -11.41
CA TYR A 36 20.60 3.05 -12.37
C TYR A 36 19.09 2.96 -12.19
N ARG A 37 18.59 2.26 -11.15
CA ARG A 37 17.16 2.18 -10.86
C ARG A 37 16.61 3.58 -10.61
N LYS A 38 15.52 3.94 -11.31
CA LYS A 38 14.80 5.20 -11.05
C LYS A 38 14.26 5.21 -9.62
N LYS A 39 14.34 6.37 -8.96
CA LYS A 39 13.64 6.60 -7.68
C LYS A 39 12.15 6.33 -7.86
N MET A 40 11.64 5.39 -7.08
CA MET A 40 10.20 5.09 -6.98
C MET A 40 9.76 5.35 -5.54
N GLY A 41 8.49 5.73 -5.36
CA GLY A 41 7.88 5.68 -4.04
C GLY A 41 7.85 4.26 -3.50
N PHE A 42 7.67 4.12 -2.20
CA PHE A 42 7.38 2.82 -1.60
C PHE A 42 5.95 2.41 -2.02
N VAL A 43 5.84 1.55 -3.03
CA VAL A 43 4.55 0.97 -3.43
C VAL A 43 4.32 -0.25 -2.56
N PHE A 44 3.55 -0.08 -1.48
CA PHE A 44 3.11 -1.22 -0.68
C PHE A 44 2.17 -2.07 -1.55
N PRO A 45 2.43 -3.37 -1.75
CA PRO A 45 1.59 -4.25 -2.57
C PRO A 45 0.32 -4.64 -1.78
N LEU A 46 -0.49 -3.63 -1.46
CA LEU A 46 -1.66 -3.72 -0.58
C LEU A 46 -2.62 -4.83 -1.00
N ALA A 47 -2.88 -4.94 -2.31
CA ALA A 47 -3.77 -5.97 -2.86
C ALA A 47 -3.29 -7.38 -2.56
N ASP A 48 -2.00 -7.64 -2.75
CA ASP A 48 -1.41 -8.97 -2.55
C ASP A 48 -1.48 -9.40 -1.08
N PHE A 49 -1.16 -8.46 -0.19
CA PHE A 49 -1.27 -8.66 1.26
C PHE A 49 -2.72 -8.94 1.68
N MET A 50 -3.66 -8.13 1.19
CA MET A 50 -5.08 -8.25 1.56
C MET A 50 -5.75 -9.51 1.02
N ARG A 51 -5.33 -10.02 -0.15
CA ARG A 51 -5.94 -11.21 -0.77
C ARG A 51 -5.49 -12.53 -0.17
N ARG A 52 -4.43 -12.53 0.65
CA ARG A 52 -3.74 -13.75 1.09
C ARG A 52 -3.70 -13.88 2.61
N GLY A 53 -3.63 -15.12 3.08
CA GLY A 53 -3.36 -15.46 4.48
C GLY A 53 -4.33 -14.82 5.49
N ARG A 54 -3.77 -14.33 6.61
CA ARG A 54 -4.55 -13.81 7.74
C ARG A 54 -5.30 -12.51 7.42
N PHE A 55 -4.80 -11.69 6.49
CA PHE A 55 -5.47 -10.44 6.13
C PHE A 55 -6.80 -10.69 5.43
N ARG A 56 -6.87 -11.68 4.54
CA ARG A 56 -8.12 -12.08 3.91
C ARG A 56 -9.18 -12.46 4.94
N GLN A 57 -8.80 -13.27 5.93
CA GLN A 57 -9.70 -13.68 7.01
C GLN A 57 -10.21 -12.49 7.81
N VAL A 58 -9.34 -11.52 8.12
CA VAL A 58 -9.74 -10.28 8.81
C VAL A 58 -10.72 -9.47 7.98
N ILE A 59 -10.51 -9.36 6.66
CA ILE A 59 -11.43 -8.63 5.76
C ILE A 59 -12.77 -9.35 5.66
N GLU A 60 -12.78 -10.68 5.55
CA GLU A 60 -14.01 -11.47 5.46
C GLU A 60 -14.85 -11.37 6.75
N ASP A 61 -14.19 -11.38 7.91
CA ASP A 61 -14.82 -11.24 9.22
C ASP A 61 -15.36 -9.83 9.48
N THR A 62 -14.52 -8.81 9.29
CA THR A 62 -14.88 -7.40 9.54
C THR A 62 -15.94 -6.89 8.57
N LEU A 63 -15.83 -7.27 7.29
CA LEU A 63 -16.80 -6.90 6.26
C LEU A 63 -17.83 -8.00 6.01
N SER A 64 -18.17 -8.77 7.05
CA SER A 64 -19.31 -9.68 7.04
C SER A 64 -20.63 -8.90 7.09
N GLU A 65 -21.70 -9.45 6.52
CA GLU A 65 -23.00 -8.79 6.55
C GLU A 65 -23.48 -8.54 7.99
N THR A 66 -23.22 -9.49 8.90
CA THR A 66 -23.54 -9.37 10.32
C THR A 66 -22.82 -8.19 10.96
N SER A 67 -21.49 -8.10 10.84
CA SER A 67 -20.72 -7.00 11.45
C SER A 67 -21.14 -5.63 10.90
N LEU A 68 -21.39 -5.55 9.59
CA LEU A 68 -21.83 -4.30 8.96
C LEU A 68 -23.22 -3.87 9.44
N ARG A 69 -24.14 -4.82 9.65
CA ARG A 69 -25.49 -4.55 10.16
C ARG A 69 -25.50 -4.17 11.63
N GLU A 70 -24.66 -4.78 12.44
CA GLU A 70 -24.52 -4.46 13.87
C GLU A 70 -24.12 -3.00 14.10
N LYS A 71 -23.23 -2.46 13.26
CA LYS A 71 -22.82 -1.04 13.35
C LYS A 71 -23.74 -0.09 12.63
N GLY A 72 -24.41 -0.51 11.56
CA GLY A 72 -25.35 0.31 10.79
C GLY A 72 -24.74 1.53 10.08
N LEU A 73 -23.41 1.67 10.06
CA LEU A 73 -22.71 2.83 9.47
C LEU A 73 -22.43 2.68 7.96
N LEU A 74 -22.28 1.44 7.49
CA LEU A 74 -21.98 1.14 6.10
C LEU A 74 -23.13 0.35 5.48
N ASN A 75 -23.46 0.63 4.22
CA ASN A 75 -24.46 -0.14 3.49
C ASN A 75 -23.91 -1.56 3.21
N PRO A 76 -24.50 -2.64 3.78
CA PRO A 76 -23.94 -3.97 3.63
C PRO A 76 -23.86 -4.42 2.18
N LYS A 77 -24.85 -4.07 1.35
CA LYS A 77 -24.89 -4.44 -0.07
C LYS A 77 -23.71 -3.85 -0.84
N VAL A 78 -23.49 -2.54 -0.70
CA VAL A 78 -22.39 -1.83 -1.38
C VAL A 78 -21.03 -2.38 -0.96
N VAL A 79 -20.87 -2.72 0.32
CA VAL A 79 -19.61 -3.30 0.82
C VAL A 79 -19.41 -4.74 0.33
N GLN A 80 -20.47 -5.55 0.23
CA GLN A 80 -20.36 -6.89 -0.35
C GLN A 80 -19.97 -6.83 -1.83
N ASP A 81 -20.57 -5.93 -2.60
CA ASP A 81 -20.23 -5.74 -4.02
C ASP A 81 -18.77 -5.30 -4.16
N LEU A 82 -18.33 -4.33 -3.36
CA LEU A 82 -16.93 -3.88 -3.31
C LEU A 82 -15.96 -5.02 -2.94
N LYS A 83 -16.32 -5.84 -1.95
CA LYS A 83 -15.52 -6.98 -1.49
C LYS A 83 -15.42 -8.04 -2.59
N LYS A 84 -16.52 -8.31 -3.29
CA LYS A 84 -16.58 -9.23 -4.42
C LYS A 84 -15.67 -8.76 -5.55
N ASP A 85 -15.82 -7.51 -6.00
CA ASP A 85 -14.97 -6.90 -7.02
C ASP A 85 -13.48 -6.94 -6.64
N PHE A 86 -13.18 -6.72 -5.37
CA PHE A 86 -11.83 -6.77 -4.85
C PHE A 86 -11.20 -8.16 -4.91
N PHE A 87 -11.93 -9.23 -4.57
CA PHE A 87 -11.39 -10.60 -4.54
C PHE A 87 -11.45 -11.29 -5.90
N GLU A 88 -12.45 -11.00 -6.74
CA GLU A 88 -12.63 -11.63 -8.05
C GLU A 88 -11.81 -10.96 -9.16
N SER A 89 -11.35 -9.72 -8.97
CA SER A 89 -10.51 -9.07 -9.97
C SER A 89 -9.14 -9.72 -10.08
N ASN A 90 -8.79 -10.23 -11.27
CA ASN A 90 -7.43 -10.69 -11.60
C ASN A 90 -6.43 -9.54 -11.79
N ASP A 91 -6.90 -8.29 -11.72
CA ASP A 91 -6.07 -7.10 -11.89
C ASP A 91 -5.34 -6.75 -10.59
N ILE A 92 -4.04 -7.03 -10.56
CA ILE A 92 -3.10 -6.68 -9.48
C ILE A 92 -2.46 -5.30 -9.77
N SER A 93 -2.73 -4.72 -10.93
CA SER A 93 -2.13 -3.45 -11.34
C SER A 93 -2.67 -2.28 -10.52
N THR A 94 -1.87 -1.21 -10.45
CA THR A 94 -2.19 0.06 -9.78
C THR A 94 -3.48 0.71 -10.30
N GLN A 95 -4.03 0.27 -11.43
CA GLN A 95 -5.25 0.78 -12.05
C GLN A 95 -6.46 0.68 -11.11
N ASN A 96 -6.50 -0.34 -10.25
CA ASN A 96 -7.59 -0.58 -9.30
C ASN A 96 -7.25 -0.24 -7.84
N TYR A 97 -6.17 0.53 -7.62
CA TYR A 97 -5.69 0.91 -6.29
C TYR A 97 -6.77 1.59 -5.43
N ARG A 98 -7.68 2.35 -6.05
CA ARG A 98 -8.81 2.99 -5.35
C ARG A 98 -9.76 1.99 -4.71
N THR A 99 -10.07 0.90 -5.40
CA THR A 99 -10.94 -0.18 -4.89
C THR A 99 -10.27 -0.88 -3.71
N HIS A 100 -8.99 -1.18 -3.84
CA HIS A 100 -8.19 -1.81 -2.78
C HIS A 100 -8.17 -0.94 -1.52
N LEU A 101 -7.96 0.37 -1.69
CA LEU A 101 -8.02 1.33 -0.59
C LEU A 101 -9.40 1.39 0.07
N ARG A 102 -10.51 1.32 -0.68
CA ARG A 102 -11.85 1.35 -0.08
C ARG A 102 -12.10 0.13 0.81
N VAL A 103 -11.73 -1.07 0.37
CA VAL A 103 -11.84 -2.29 1.20
C VAL A 103 -10.94 -2.17 2.43
N TRP A 104 -9.73 -1.66 2.26
CA TRP A 104 -8.80 -1.46 3.37
C TRP A 104 -9.33 -0.47 4.41
N MET A 105 -9.84 0.68 3.96
CA MET A 105 -10.39 1.71 4.84
C MET A 105 -11.64 1.23 5.56
N ALA A 106 -12.53 0.49 4.89
CA ALA A 106 -13.70 -0.11 5.54
C ALA A 106 -13.29 -1.13 6.62
N THR A 107 -12.29 -1.97 6.32
CA THR A 107 -11.73 -2.94 7.27
C THR A 107 -11.15 -2.25 8.50
N LEU A 108 -10.33 -1.21 8.28
CA LEU A 108 -9.73 -0.43 9.38
C LEU A 108 -10.79 0.29 10.22
N LEU A 109 -11.80 0.87 9.57
CA LEU A 109 -12.90 1.52 10.27
C LEU A 109 -13.62 0.51 11.18
N GLU A 110 -13.97 -0.66 10.67
CA GLU A 110 -14.62 -1.70 11.47
C GLU A 110 -13.75 -2.17 12.63
N LEU A 111 -12.46 -2.43 12.41
CA LEU A 111 -11.53 -2.80 13.48
C LEU A 111 -11.42 -1.70 14.54
N TRP A 112 -11.40 -0.44 14.13
CA TRP A 112 -11.37 0.69 15.04
C TRP A 112 -12.66 0.79 15.87
N LEU A 113 -13.82 0.61 15.24
CA LEU A 113 -15.13 0.62 15.91
C LEU A 113 -15.27 -0.52 16.92
N ARG A 114 -14.73 -1.72 16.60
CA ARG A 114 -14.68 -2.85 17.53
C ARG A 114 -13.80 -2.56 18.75
N ARG A 115 -12.69 -1.85 18.55
CA ARG A 115 -11.75 -1.53 19.63
C ARG A 115 -12.20 -0.38 20.52
N TYR A 116 -12.83 0.65 19.95
CA TYR A 116 -13.11 1.92 20.64
C TYR A 116 -14.60 2.23 20.82
N GLY A 117 -15.50 1.37 20.30
CA GLY A 117 -16.88 1.29 20.78
C GLY A 117 -17.79 2.45 20.41
N ILE A 118 -18.21 2.52 19.15
CA ILE A 118 -19.58 3.00 18.87
C ILE A 118 -20.43 1.74 18.81
N SER A 119 -21.12 1.43 19.92
CA SER A 119 -22.22 0.48 19.98
C SER A 119 -23.54 1.25 19.95
#